data_AF-A0A527WPR0-F1
#
_entry.id   AF-A0A527WPR0-F1
#
_cell.length_a   1.000
_cell.length_b   1.000
_cell.length_c   1.000
_cell.angle_alpha   90.00
_cell.angle_beta   90.00
_cell.angle_gamma   90.00
#
_symmetry.space_group_name_H-M   'P 1'
#
loop_
_entity.id
_entity.type
_entity.pdbx_description
1 polymer ?
#
loop_
_entity_poly.entity_id
_entity_poly.type
_entity_poly.pdbx_seq_one_letter_code
_entity_poly.pdbx_strand_id
1 'polypeptide(L)'
;EIGRAYLDATSHAYGGAEGEAVSVPGAFADRVAEADLLVHTGDDPGRDILEGSADVAFIGGFSAALAALGKNADVIVLDTTDPQKPKPRSVGEAVSRVVRARAVNPRFIAGQMRHGPRGASEFAETVDRLLGFAETTLAVSGTLIEAVHDAYLGDPEVRAFILRENPAAAKFIAERFLSARRRGLWYPLRNSVDDDLAALIAEAQGVAA
;
A
#
# COMPACT_ATOMS: atom_id res chain seq x y z
N GLU A 1 5.39 -9.98 -13.33
CA GLU A 1 4.07 -9.64 -13.90
C GLU A 1 3.74 -8.17 -13.71
N ILE A 2 3.62 -7.65 -12.48
CA ILE A 2 3.29 -6.24 -12.19
C ILE A 2 4.17 -5.23 -12.95
N GLY A 3 5.50 -5.39 -12.89
CA GLY A 3 6.41 -4.49 -13.60
C GLY A 3 6.21 -4.48 -15.11
N ARG A 4 5.87 -5.63 -15.70
CA ARG A 4 5.56 -5.73 -17.13
C ARG A 4 4.25 -5.04 -17.46
N ALA A 5 3.20 -5.24 -16.66
CA ALA A 5 1.93 -4.55 -16.83
C ALA A 5 2.08 -3.02 -16.74
N TYR A 6 2.94 -2.53 -15.84
CA TYR A 6 3.28 -1.09 -15.74
C TYR A 6 3.95 -0.57 -17.01
N LEU A 7 4.95 -1.29 -17.54
CA LEU A 7 5.63 -0.94 -18.80
C LEU A 7 4.69 -1.00 -20.02
N ASP A 8 3.82 -2.01 -20.08
CA ASP A 8 2.86 -2.17 -21.18
C ASP A 8 1.79 -1.06 -21.17
N ALA A 9 1.38 -0.61 -19.98
CA ALA A 9 0.46 0.52 -19.80
C ALA A 9 1.09 1.88 -20.14
N THR A 10 2.42 1.97 -20.16
CA THR A 10 3.21 3.19 -20.42
C THR A 10 3.83 3.17 -21.82
N SER A 11 2.99 2.95 -22.83
CA SER A 11 3.40 2.69 -24.22
C SER A 11 3.33 3.89 -25.17
N HIS A 12 3.07 5.10 -24.66
CA HIS A 12 2.92 6.30 -25.48
C HIS A 12 3.90 7.40 -25.06
N ALA A 13 4.51 8.05 -26.04
CA ALA A 13 5.27 9.28 -25.87
C ALA A 13 4.37 10.47 -26.23
N TYR A 14 4.45 11.55 -25.44
CA TYR A 14 3.71 12.78 -25.66
C TYR A 14 4.67 13.91 -26.01
N GLY A 15 4.34 14.73 -27.00
CA GLY A 15 5.20 15.85 -27.42
C GLY A 15 4.52 16.85 -28.35
N GLY A 16 5.29 17.84 -28.80
CA GLY A 16 4.78 18.94 -29.64
C GLY A 16 3.93 19.96 -28.87
N ALA A 17 3.55 21.04 -29.53
CA ALA A 17 2.76 22.11 -28.92
C ALA A 17 1.32 21.65 -28.56
N GLU A 18 0.78 20.69 -29.33
CA GLU A 18 -0.58 20.18 -29.16
C GLU A 18 -0.65 18.93 -28.25
N GLY A 19 0.49 18.46 -27.72
CA GLY A 19 0.53 17.27 -26.85
C GLY A 19 0.16 15.97 -27.56
N GLU A 20 0.62 15.80 -28.80
CA GLU A 20 0.36 14.63 -29.63
C GLU A 20 0.88 13.35 -28.97
N ALA A 21 0.04 12.31 -28.93
CA ALA A 21 0.37 11.01 -28.37
C ALA A 21 0.80 10.05 -29.48
N VAL A 22 2.03 9.54 -29.40
CA VAL A 22 2.57 8.55 -30.34
C VAL A 22 2.81 7.25 -29.59
N SER A 23 2.26 6.14 -30.12
CA SER A 23 2.54 4.82 -29.55
C SER A 23 3.98 4.42 -29.85
N VAL A 24 4.77 4.20 -28.80
CA VAL A 24 6.17 3.75 -28.85
C VAL A 24 6.40 2.65 -27.80
N PRO A 25 5.84 1.44 -27.96
CA PRO A 25 5.97 0.37 -26.98
C PRO A 25 7.44 0.01 -26.73
N GLY A 26 7.80 -0.23 -25.46
CA GLY A 26 9.15 -0.61 -25.06
C GLY A 26 10.12 0.56 -24.83
N ALA A 27 9.92 1.73 -25.47
CA ALA A 27 10.83 2.86 -25.31
C ALA A 27 10.88 3.40 -23.86
N PHE A 28 9.78 3.28 -23.11
CA PHE A 28 9.76 3.66 -21.71
C PHE A 28 10.60 2.72 -20.83
N ALA A 29 10.73 1.44 -21.19
CA ALA A 29 11.58 0.51 -20.45
C ALA A 29 13.06 0.92 -20.51
N ASP A 30 13.53 1.44 -21.65
CA ASP A 30 14.89 1.96 -21.79
C ASP A 30 15.12 3.18 -20.87
N ARG A 31 14.13 4.09 -20.77
CA ARG A 31 14.19 5.24 -19.87
C ARG A 31 14.18 4.82 -18.39
N VAL A 32 13.34 3.86 -18.04
CA VAL A 32 13.28 3.32 -16.66
C VAL A 32 14.60 2.64 -16.30
N ALA A 33 15.22 1.89 -17.23
CA ALA A 33 16.49 1.21 -16.98
C ALA A 33 17.69 2.15 -16.71
N GLU A 34 17.60 3.39 -17.18
CA GLU A 34 18.60 4.46 -16.99
C GLU A 34 18.33 5.29 -15.71
N ALA A 35 17.20 5.11 -15.05
CA ALA A 35 16.81 5.95 -13.91
C ALA A 35 17.57 5.57 -12.63
N ASP A 36 18.28 6.54 -12.03
CA ASP A 36 18.90 6.40 -10.72
C ASP A 36 17.91 6.66 -9.57
N LEU A 37 16.87 7.46 -9.82
CA LEU A 37 15.96 7.97 -8.81
C LEU A 37 14.54 8.21 -9.37
N LEU A 38 13.52 7.79 -8.63
CA LEU A 38 12.15 8.29 -8.74
C LEU A 38 11.86 9.30 -7.64
N VAL A 39 11.36 10.48 -8.02
CA VAL A 39 10.81 11.46 -7.08
C VAL A 39 9.31 11.53 -7.27
N HIS A 40 8.56 11.22 -6.22
CA HIS A 40 7.10 11.30 -6.18
C HIS A 40 6.66 12.38 -5.19
N THR A 41 5.99 13.43 -5.66
CA THR A 41 5.64 14.59 -4.83
C THR A 41 4.26 14.44 -4.19
N GLY A 42 4.11 14.87 -2.94
CA GLY A 42 2.82 15.02 -2.26
C GLY A 42 2.68 16.43 -1.68
N ASP A 43 1.64 17.14 -2.08
CA ASP A 43 1.36 18.54 -1.76
C ASP A 43 0.13 18.75 -0.88
N ASP A 44 -0.81 17.78 -0.88
CA ASP A 44 -2.01 17.81 -0.07
C ASP A 44 -1.73 17.33 1.38
N PRO A 45 -1.85 18.19 2.41
CA PRO A 45 -1.66 17.78 3.80
C PRO A 45 -2.79 16.90 4.33
N GLY A 46 -3.93 16.85 3.65
CA GLY A 46 -5.09 16.03 3.98
C GLY A 46 -5.03 14.61 3.42
N ARG A 47 -4.06 14.31 2.54
CA ARG A 47 -3.91 13.01 1.90
C ARG A 47 -2.54 12.40 2.22
N ASP A 48 -2.52 11.09 2.45
CA ASP A 48 -1.28 10.35 2.64
C ASP A 48 -1.05 9.28 1.56
N ILE A 49 0.18 8.73 1.52
CA ILE A 49 0.60 7.79 0.47
C ILE A 49 -0.13 6.44 0.52
N LEU A 50 -0.78 6.12 1.64
CA LEU A 50 -1.62 4.94 1.81
C LEU A 50 -3.11 5.30 1.65
N GLU A 51 -3.43 6.43 1.02
CA GLU A 51 -4.79 6.81 0.62
C GLU A 51 -4.97 6.78 -0.91
N GLY A 52 -6.00 6.07 -1.36
CA GLY A 52 -6.20 5.75 -2.77
C GLY A 52 -5.16 4.76 -3.32
N SER A 53 -5.31 4.35 -4.58
CA SER A 53 -4.46 3.34 -5.23
C SER A 53 -3.39 3.92 -6.15
N ALA A 54 -3.47 5.21 -6.48
CA ALA A 54 -2.62 5.82 -7.49
C ALA A 54 -1.13 5.81 -7.09
N ASP A 55 -0.81 6.12 -5.83
CA ASP A 55 0.58 6.21 -5.36
C ASP A 55 1.27 4.84 -5.40
N VAL A 56 0.59 3.79 -4.90
CA VAL A 56 1.14 2.43 -4.96
C VAL A 56 1.21 1.90 -6.39
N ALA A 57 0.23 2.23 -7.25
CA ALA A 57 0.27 1.84 -8.65
C ALA A 57 1.45 2.49 -9.39
N PHE A 58 1.73 3.76 -9.12
CA PHE A 58 2.81 4.50 -9.76
C PHE A 58 4.18 4.12 -9.18
N ILE A 59 4.39 4.30 -7.87
CA ILE A 59 5.65 4.00 -7.19
C ILE A 59 5.96 2.51 -7.24
N GLY A 60 4.97 1.69 -6.91
CA GLY A 60 5.10 0.25 -6.90
C GLY A 60 5.27 -0.31 -8.31
N GLY A 61 4.52 0.20 -9.29
CA GLY A 61 4.67 -0.17 -10.70
C GLY A 61 6.08 0.13 -11.22
N PHE A 62 6.59 1.34 -10.97
CA PHE A 62 7.95 1.73 -11.32
C PHE A 62 9.01 0.82 -10.66
N SER A 63 8.89 0.60 -9.34
CA SER A 63 9.82 -0.25 -8.59
C SER A 63 9.83 -1.70 -9.11
N ALA A 64 8.64 -2.25 -9.38
CA ALA A 64 8.49 -3.59 -9.93
C ALA A 64 9.00 -3.69 -11.38
N ALA A 65 8.88 -2.63 -12.17
CA ALA A 65 9.43 -2.56 -13.53
C ALA A 65 10.95 -2.57 -13.52
N LEU A 66 11.58 -1.73 -12.69
CA LEU A 66 13.04 -1.74 -12.48
C LEU A 66 13.55 -3.12 -12.04
N ALA A 67 12.90 -3.72 -11.04
CA ALA A 67 13.26 -5.04 -10.56
C ALA A 67 13.16 -6.11 -11.67
N ALA A 68 12.13 -6.04 -12.52
CA ALA A 68 11.97 -6.93 -13.67
C ALA A 68 13.07 -6.75 -14.74
N LEU A 69 13.66 -5.55 -14.82
CA LEU A 69 14.81 -5.25 -15.68
C LEU A 69 16.17 -5.60 -15.03
N GLY A 70 16.17 -6.12 -13.80
CA GLY A 70 17.39 -6.42 -13.04
C GLY A 70 18.12 -5.15 -12.56
N LYS A 71 17.37 -4.05 -12.40
CA LYS A 71 17.87 -2.73 -11.98
C LYS A 71 17.23 -2.31 -10.66
N ASN A 72 17.79 -1.27 -10.06
CA ASN A 72 17.27 -0.60 -8.87
C ASN A 72 17.41 0.91 -9.02
N ALA A 73 16.55 1.66 -8.34
CA ALA A 73 16.63 3.10 -8.21
C ALA A 73 16.18 3.47 -6.80
N ASP A 74 16.65 4.62 -6.32
CA ASP A 74 16.09 5.19 -5.11
C ASP A 74 14.66 5.66 -5.38
N VAL A 75 13.80 5.55 -4.37
CA VAL A 75 12.42 6.05 -4.45
C VAL A 75 12.22 7.05 -3.32
N ILE A 76 12.04 8.31 -3.70
CA ILE A 76 11.90 9.43 -2.80
C ILE A 76 10.49 9.98 -2.88
N VAL A 77 9.82 10.03 -1.73
CA VAL A 77 8.56 10.72 -1.54
C VAL A 77 8.87 12.12 -1.03
N LEU A 78 8.60 13.13 -1.87
CA LEU A 78 8.88 14.52 -1.59
C LEU A 78 7.61 15.21 -1.07
N ASP A 79 7.60 15.50 0.22
CA ASP A 79 6.53 16.24 0.87
C ASP A 79 6.71 17.74 0.62
N THR A 80 5.83 18.32 -0.18
CA THR A 80 5.80 19.73 -0.58
C THR A 80 4.61 20.49 0.01
N THR A 81 3.98 19.96 1.06
CA THR A 81 2.87 20.63 1.78
C THR A 81 3.26 22.01 2.31
N ASP A 82 4.53 22.21 2.66
CA ASP A 82 5.18 23.51 2.82
C ASP A 82 6.12 23.75 1.63
N PRO A 83 5.72 24.53 0.60
CA PRO A 83 6.55 24.78 -0.59
C PRO A 83 7.88 25.47 -0.29
N GLN A 84 8.01 26.16 0.85
CA GLN A 84 9.25 26.81 1.26
C GLN A 84 10.21 25.85 1.97
N LYS A 85 9.73 24.67 2.39
CA LYS A 85 10.53 23.66 3.13
C LYS A 85 10.17 22.24 2.68
N PRO A 86 10.46 21.88 1.42
CA PRO A 86 10.20 20.54 0.91
C PRO A 86 11.02 19.49 1.70
N LYS A 87 10.39 18.35 2.02
CA LYS A 87 10.99 17.30 2.86
C LYS A 87 11.05 15.97 2.09
N PRO A 88 12.23 15.60 1.54
CA PRO A 88 12.41 14.30 0.92
C PRO A 88 12.48 13.20 1.98
N ARG A 89 11.89 12.04 1.67
CA ARG A 89 11.97 10.82 2.47
C ARG A 89 12.09 9.62 1.55
N SER A 90 12.80 8.58 1.96
CA SER A 90 12.68 7.29 1.27
C SER A 90 11.24 6.78 1.33
N VAL A 91 10.82 5.96 0.37
CA VAL A 91 9.48 5.34 0.39
C VAL A 91 9.23 4.56 1.70
N GLY A 92 10.24 3.87 2.23
CA GLY A 92 10.15 3.15 3.49
C GLY A 92 9.88 4.07 4.69
N GLU A 93 10.55 5.22 4.75
CA GLU A 93 10.31 6.24 5.78
C GLU A 93 8.94 6.90 5.63
N ALA A 94 8.51 7.19 4.40
CA ALA A 94 7.19 7.76 4.13
C ALA A 94 6.07 6.82 4.60
N VAL A 95 6.13 5.55 4.22
CA VAL A 95 5.17 4.52 4.67
C VAL A 95 5.24 4.35 6.19
N SER A 96 6.44 4.26 6.77
CA SER A 96 6.63 4.15 8.23
C SER A 96 5.97 5.29 8.99
N ARG A 97 6.12 6.53 8.49
CA ARG A 97 5.51 7.71 9.09
C ARG A 97 4.00 7.63 9.05
N VAL A 98 3.41 7.27 7.92
CA VAL A 98 1.94 7.16 7.78
C VAL A 98 1.40 6.06 8.69
N VAL A 99 2.05 4.89 8.74
CA VAL A 99 1.64 3.80 9.62
C VAL A 99 1.58 4.28 11.07
N ARG A 100 2.66 4.89 11.56
CA ARG A 100 2.76 5.35 12.96
C ARG A 100 1.88 6.54 13.28
N ALA A 101 1.79 7.52 12.38
CA ALA A 101 1.07 8.76 12.63
C ALA A 101 -0.45 8.60 12.48
N ARG A 102 -0.89 7.68 11.61
CA ARG A 102 -2.29 7.54 11.21
C ARG A 102 -2.79 6.10 11.34
N ALA A 103 -2.23 5.13 10.61
CA ALA A 103 -2.83 3.79 10.50
C ALA A 103 -3.04 3.10 11.86
N VAL A 104 -2.05 3.13 12.74
CA VAL A 104 -2.12 2.50 14.09
C VAL A 104 -2.47 3.49 15.20
N ASN A 105 -2.81 4.74 14.85
CA ASN A 105 -3.12 5.77 15.84
C ASN A 105 -4.50 5.51 16.46
N PRO A 106 -4.62 5.35 17.79
CA PRO A 106 -5.91 5.07 18.43
C PRO A 106 -7.00 6.11 18.13
N ARG A 107 -6.61 7.38 17.93
CA ARG A 107 -7.56 8.45 17.57
C ARG A 107 -8.12 8.29 16.16
N PHE A 108 -7.29 7.82 15.23
CA PHE A 108 -7.72 7.52 13.87
C PHE A 108 -8.65 6.29 13.88
N ILE A 109 -8.23 5.21 14.54
CA ILE A 109 -9.03 3.98 14.65
C ILE A 109 -10.40 4.27 15.27
N ALA A 110 -10.45 4.92 16.43
CA ALA A 110 -11.70 5.35 17.06
C ALA A 110 -12.49 6.36 16.19
N GLY A 111 -11.79 7.12 15.34
CA GLY A 111 -12.35 7.94 14.27
C GLY A 111 -13.17 7.11 13.29
N GLN A 112 -12.49 6.19 12.60
CA GLN A 112 -13.10 5.31 11.61
C GLN A 112 -14.23 4.47 12.19
N MET A 113 -14.10 4.01 13.44
CA MET A 113 -15.13 3.19 14.10
C MET A 113 -16.48 3.91 14.30
N ARG A 114 -16.55 5.23 14.12
CA ARG A 114 -17.82 5.99 14.13
C ARG A 114 -18.55 6.01 12.79
N HIS A 115 -17.95 5.44 11.74
CA HIS A 115 -18.45 5.49 10.36
C HIS A 115 -18.92 4.13 9.82
N GLY A 116 -19.23 3.18 10.71
CA GLY A 116 -19.84 1.89 10.38
C GLY A 116 -19.11 1.16 9.24
N PRO A 117 -19.82 0.68 8.20
CA PRO A 117 -19.21 -0.06 7.09
C PRO A 117 -18.12 0.70 6.34
N ARG A 118 -18.26 2.03 6.15
CA ARG A 118 -17.21 2.83 5.49
C ARG A 118 -15.95 2.87 6.35
N GLY A 119 -16.11 3.03 7.66
CA GLY A 119 -14.99 2.97 8.61
C GLY A 119 -14.23 1.66 8.52
N ALA A 120 -14.94 0.53 8.46
CA ALA A 120 -14.34 -0.79 8.30
C ALA A 120 -13.63 -0.97 6.94
N SER A 121 -14.20 -0.43 5.86
CA SER A 121 -13.55 -0.42 4.53
C SER A 121 -12.21 0.33 4.52
N GLU A 122 -12.08 1.40 5.30
CA GLU A 122 -10.85 2.19 5.38
C GLU A 122 -9.68 1.41 5.99
N PHE A 123 -9.98 0.50 6.92
CA PHE A 123 -8.97 -0.43 7.45
C PHE A 123 -8.52 -1.44 6.38
N ALA A 124 -9.45 -1.99 5.61
CA ALA A 124 -9.13 -2.87 4.49
C ALA A 124 -8.31 -2.17 3.41
N GLU A 125 -8.69 -0.93 3.06
CA GLU A 125 -7.97 -0.11 2.10
C GLU A 125 -6.54 0.18 2.56
N THR A 126 -6.36 0.53 3.83
CA THR A 126 -5.03 0.76 4.44
C THR A 126 -4.16 -0.48 4.39
N VAL A 127 -4.70 -1.65 4.77
CA VAL A 127 -3.97 -2.94 4.72
C VAL A 127 -3.57 -3.26 3.28
N ASP A 128 -4.48 -3.09 2.32
CA ASP A 128 -4.20 -3.37 0.92
C ASP A 128 -3.04 -2.54 0.39
N ARG A 129 -3.04 -1.24 0.68
CA ARG A 129 -2.03 -0.30 0.19
C ARG A 129 -0.69 -0.53 0.85
N LEU A 130 -0.67 -0.78 2.16
CA LEU A 130 0.56 -1.14 2.89
C LEU A 130 1.22 -2.37 2.27
N LEU A 131 0.44 -3.43 2.04
CA LEU A 131 0.95 -4.64 1.42
C LEU A 131 1.29 -4.45 -0.05
N GLY A 132 0.53 -3.64 -0.79
CA GLY A 132 0.87 -3.26 -2.16
C GLY A 132 2.26 -2.62 -2.25
N PHE A 133 2.59 -1.70 -1.33
CA PHE A 133 3.94 -1.15 -1.24
C PHE A 133 4.98 -2.20 -0.86
N ALA A 134 4.69 -3.08 0.11
CA ALA A 134 5.62 -4.15 0.49
C ALA A 134 5.93 -5.09 -0.66
N GLU A 135 4.90 -5.46 -1.42
CA GLU A 135 4.97 -6.40 -2.54
C GLU A 135 5.71 -5.85 -3.75
N THR A 136 5.68 -4.53 -3.96
CA THR A 136 6.18 -3.90 -5.18
C THR A 136 7.51 -3.17 -4.99
N THR A 137 7.80 -2.69 -3.78
CA THR A 137 9.01 -1.93 -3.49
C THR A 137 10.05 -2.70 -2.68
N LEU A 138 9.63 -3.74 -1.95
CA LEU A 138 10.46 -4.47 -0.96
C LEU A 138 11.10 -3.56 0.12
N ALA A 139 10.65 -2.31 0.24
CA ALA A 139 11.17 -1.31 1.17
C ALA A 139 10.36 -1.21 2.48
N VAL A 140 9.25 -1.94 2.57
CA VAL A 140 8.36 -1.95 3.74
C VAL A 140 8.81 -3.05 4.71
N SER A 141 9.13 -2.66 5.93
CA SER A 141 9.48 -3.62 6.99
C SER A 141 8.28 -4.46 7.43
N GLY A 142 8.50 -5.76 7.65
CA GLY A 142 7.50 -6.65 8.25
C GLY A 142 7.02 -6.20 9.63
N THR A 143 7.79 -5.40 10.36
CA THR A 143 7.37 -4.81 11.65
C THR A 143 6.24 -3.80 11.50
N LEU A 144 6.11 -3.14 10.34
CA LEU A 144 4.98 -2.26 10.05
C LEU A 144 3.71 -3.07 9.76
N ILE A 145 3.86 -4.21 9.09
CA ILE A 145 2.76 -5.15 8.82
C ILE A 145 2.25 -5.72 10.13
N GLU A 146 3.16 -6.17 11.02
CA GLU A 146 2.83 -6.61 12.38
C GLU A 146 2.06 -5.53 13.15
N ALA A 147 2.55 -4.28 13.14
CA ALA A 147 1.91 -3.20 13.88
C ALA A 147 0.46 -2.92 13.41
N VAL A 148 0.19 -2.99 12.10
CA VAL A 148 -1.17 -2.84 11.56
C VAL A 148 -2.03 -4.06 11.87
N HIS A 149 -1.47 -5.28 11.78
CA HIS A 149 -2.16 -6.49 12.19
C HIS A 149 -2.61 -6.41 13.66
N ASP A 150 -1.70 -6.07 14.56
CA ASP A 150 -1.98 -5.96 15.99
C ASP A 150 -3.04 -4.89 16.29
N ALA A 151 -2.96 -3.74 15.62
CA ALA A 151 -3.92 -2.66 15.81
C ALA A 151 -5.34 -3.00 15.31
N TYR A 152 -5.47 -3.80 14.25
CA TYR A 152 -6.76 -4.04 13.59
C TYR A 152 -7.39 -5.38 13.98
N LEU A 153 -6.59 -6.43 14.10
CA LEU A 153 -7.03 -7.79 14.40
C LEU A 153 -6.58 -8.29 15.77
N GLY A 154 -5.47 -7.76 16.30
CA GLY A 154 -4.98 -8.07 17.64
C GLY A 154 -5.78 -7.39 18.75
N ASP A 155 -6.41 -6.25 18.47
CA ASP A 155 -7.36 -5.59 19.36
C ASP A 155 -8.77 -6.21 19.20
N PRO A 156 -9.34 -6.81 20.26
CA PRO A 156 -10.66 -7.45 20.18
C PRO A 156 -11.80 -6.51 19.81
N GLU A 157 -11.75 -5.24 20.24
CA GLU A 157 -12.82 -4.27 19.95
C GLU A 157 -12.79 -3.85 18.49
N VAL A 158 -11.59 -3.61 17.95
CA VAL A 158 -11.41 -3.25 16.53
C VAL A 158 -11.77 -4.43 15.64
N ARG A 159 -11.28 -5.64 15.94
CA ARG A 159 -11.62 -6.87 15.21
C ARG A 159 -13.14 -7.08 15.17
N ALA A 160 -13.81 -6.99 16.32
CA ALA A 160 -15.25 -7.16 16.43
C ALA A 160 -16.02 -6.09 15.65
N PHE A 161 -15.55 -4.84 15.65
CA PHE A 161 -16.12 -3.77 14.83
C PHE A 161 -16.01 -4.09 13.33
N ILE A 162 -14.82 -4.44 12.84
CA ILE A 162 -14.62 -4.73 11.41
C ILE A 162 -15.51 -5.89 10.98
N LEU A 163 -15.53 -6.98 11.75
CA LEU A 163 -16.34 -8.15 11.45
C LEU A 163 -17.83 -7.85 11.43
N ARG A 164 -18.34 -7.06 12.39
CA ARG A 164 -19.76 -6.71 12.48
C ARG A 164 -20.20 -5.75 11.36
N GLU A 165 -19.43 -4.68 11.12
CA GLU A 165 -19.84 -3.62 10.21
C GLU A 165 -19.56 -3.95 8.74
N ASN A 166 -18.52 -4.72 8.47
CA ASN A 166 -18.17 -5.13 7.11
C ASN A 166 -17.43 -6.49 7.11
N PRO A 167 -18.17 -7.62 7.14
CA PRO A 167 -17.58 -8.95 7.09
C PRO A 167 -16.69 -9.17 5.85
N ALA A 168 -17.05 -8.58 4.71
CA ALA A 168 -16.23 -8.66 3.50
C ALA A 168 -14.86 -7.98 3.69
N ALA A 169 -14.81 -6.83 4.37
CA ALA A 169 -13.55 -6.17 4.74
C ALA A 169 -12.74 -7.02 5.74
N ALA A 170 -13.39 -7.62 6.74
CA ALA A 170 -12.72 -8.51 7.71
C ALA A 170 -12.03 -9.69 7.01
N LYS A 171 -12.77 -10.37 6.12
CA LYS A 171 -12.25 -11.45 5.28
C LYS A 171 -11.08 -10.97 4.42
N PHE A 172 -11.26 -9.86 3.72
CA PHE A 172 -10.24 -9.31 2.82
C PHE A 172 -8.94 -8.97 3.57
N ILE A 173 -9.04 -8.31 4.73
CA ILE A 173 -7.88 -8.01 5.59
C ILE A 173 -7.13 -9.30 5.96
N ALA A 174 -7.85 -10.33 6.39
CA ALA A 174 -7.25 -11.61 6.76
C ALA A 174 -6.56 -12.30 5.57
N GLU A 175 -7.20 -12.32 4.40
CA GLU A 175 -6.63 -12.86 3.16
C GLU A 175 -5.37 -12.10 2.73
N ARG A 176 -5.36 -10.77 2.89
CA ARG A 176 -4.21 -9.92 2.59
C ARG A 176 -3.04 -10.23 3.52
N PHE A 177 -3.25 -10.36 4.83
CA PHE A 177 -2.19 -10.79 5.76
C PHE A 177 -1.66 -12.19 5.45
N LEU A 178 -2.53 -13.17 5.18
CA LEU A 178 -2.11 -14.50 4.75
C LEU A 178 -1.32 -14.48 3.43
N SER A 179 -1.64 -13.55 2.51
CA SER A 179 -0.86 -13.33 1.30
C SER A 179 0.55 -12.82 1.62
N ALA A 180 0.67 -11.84 2.54
CA ALA A 180 1.96 -11.34 3.01
C ALA A 180 2.82 -12.46 3.63
N ARG A 181 2.20 -13.33 4.43
CA ARG A 181 2.81 -14.54 5.00
C ARG A 181 3.35 -15.47 3.92
N ARG A 182 2.50 -15.88 2.96
CA ARG A 182 2.88 -16.77 1.86
C ARG A 182 4.00 -16.22 0.97
N ARG A 183 4.06 -14.89 0.81
CA ARG A 183 5.07 -14.21 0.01
C ARG A 183 6.34 -13.88 0.79
N GLY A 184 6.43 -14.25 2.07
CA GLY A 184 7.60 -13.99 2.91
C GLY A 184 7.83 -12.51 3.21
N LEU A 185 6.79 -11.68 3.12
CA LEU A 185 6.85 -10.24 3.43
C LEU A 185 6.73 -9.99 4.94
N TRP A 186 6.16 -10.95 5.66
CA TRP A 186 5.90 -10.84 7.10
C TRP A 186 6.05 -12.18 7.80
N TYR A 187 6.76 -12.17 8.93
CA TYR A 187 7.01 -13.31 9.80
C TYR A 187 6.60 -12.95 11.23
N PRO A 188 5.36 -13.27 11.65
CA PRO A 188 4.90 -13.02 12.99
C PRO A 188 5.65 -13.89 14.00
N LEU A 189 5.79 -13.37 15.22
CA LEU A 189 6.38 -14.11 16.33
C LEU A 189 5.39 -15.10 16.97
N ARG A 190 4.09 -14.90 16.76
CA ARG A 190 3.02 -15.74 17.30
C ARG A 190 2.66 -16.85 16.31
N ASN A 191 2.72 -18.10 16.76
CA ASN A 191 2.38 -19.26 15.94
C ASN A 191 0.89 -19.37 15.60
N SER A 192 0.01 -18.73 16.39
CA SER A 192 -1.45 -18.80 16.19
C SER A 192 -1.95 -17.94 15.04
N VAL A 193 -1.13 -17.02 14.51
CA VAL A 193 -1.61 -16.00 13.55
C VAL A 193 -2.25 -16.62 12.32
N ASP A 194 -1.66 -17.66 11.75
CA ASP A 194 -2.21 -18.27 10.54
C ASP A 194 -3.58 -18.94 10.83
N ASP A 195 -3.76 -19.55 12.01
CA ASP A 195 -5.02 -20.13 12.48
C ASP A 195 -6.06 -19.04 12.82
N ASP A 196 -5.65 -17.97 13.49
CA ASP A 196 -6.49 -16.82 13.87
C ASP A 196 -7.06 -16.11 12.63
N LEU A 197 -6.23 -15.96 11.59
CA LEU A 197 -6.63 -15.39 10.30
C LEU A 197 -7.59 -16.33 9.55
N ALA A 198 -7.34 -17.64 9.56
CA ALA A 198 -8.25 -18.62 8.95
C ALA A 198 -9.62 -18.66 9.66
N ALA A 199 -9.63 -18.60 10.99
CA ALA A 199 -10.84 -18.51 11.79
C ALA A 199 -11.64 -17.24 11.45
N LEU A 200 -10.98 -16.07 11.35
CA LEU A 200 -11.64 -14.82 10.97
C LEU A 200 -12.27 -14.89 9.57
N ILE A 201 -11.63 -15.54 8.60
CA ILE A 201 -12.21 -15.75 7.26
C ILE A 201 -13.49 -16.59 7.37
N ALA A 202 -13.47 -17.68 8.13
CA ALA A 202 -14.63 -18.54 8.32
C ALA A 202 -15.78 -17.81 9.05
N GLU A 203 -15.47 -17.04 10.10
CA GLU A 203 -16.43 -16.19 10.81
C GLU A 203 -17.09 -15.18 9.85
N ALA A 204 -16.28 -14.47 9.06
CA ALA A 204 -16.77 -13.48 8.11
C ALA A 204 -17.68 -14.07 7.02
N GLN A 205 -17.38 -15.29 6.57
CA GLN A 205 -18.23 -16.02 5.62
C GLN A 205 -19.56 -16.47 6.25
N GLY A 206 -19.53 -16.91 7.52
CA GLY A 206 -20.72 -17.31 8.25
C GLY A 206 -21.68 -16.17 8.57
N VAL A 207 -21.17 -14.94 8.74
CA VAL A 207 -21.99 -13.73 8.94
C VAL A 207 -22.65 -13.25 7.64
N ALA A 208 -22.03 -13.53 6.48
CA ALA A 208 -22.55 -13.12 5.18
C ALA A 208 -23.57 -14.08 4.57
N ALA A 209 -23.74 -15.28 5.15
CA ALA A 209 -24.68 -16.32 4.73
C ALA A 209 -26.03 -16.19 5.44
#